data_AF-A0A978UU12-F1
#
_entry.id   AF-A0A978UU12-F1
#
_cell.length_a   1.000
_cell.length_b   1.000
_cell.length_c   1.000
_cell.angle_alpha   90.00
_cell.angle_beta   90.00
_cell.angle_gamma   90.00
#
_symmetry.space_group_name_H-M   'P 1'
#
loop_
_entity.id
_entity.type
_entity.pdbx_description
1 polymer ?
#
loop_
_entity_poly.entity_id
_entity_poly.type
_entity_poly.pdbx_seq_one_letter_code
_entity_poly.pdbx_strand_id
1 'polypeptide(L)'
;MAPEYALWGYLTDKADVYSFGVVALELVTAKSNMKFHPSENYVCLLDWALVSQQKGDLMELVAPRFGSEFNKEEAIRMIKIALLCHNPSPALRPTMSTVVLMLEGRTAVHELIMDPSIYGHKLRFEALRNQFNSFTTESTSEC
;
A
#
# COMPACT_ATOMS: atom_id res chain seq x y z
N MET A 1 -7.82 -9.15 -3.31
CA MET A 1 -9.18 -9.29 -2.75
C MET A 1 -9.09 -9.25 -1.23
N ALA A 2 -10.16 -8.84 -0.54
CA ALA A 2 -10.19 -8.88 0.91
C ALA A 2 -10.01 -10.33 1.41
N PRO A 3 -9.18 -10.57 2.44
CA PRO A 3 -8.83 -11.92 2.88
C PRO A 3 -10.06 -12.69 3.36
N GLU A 4 -10.95 -12.06 4.13
CA GLU A 4 -12.17 -12.69 4.65
C GLU A 4 -13.16 -13.07 3.53
N TYR A 5 -13.22 -12.29 2.45
CA TYR A 5 -14.04 -12.62 1.29
C TYR A 5 -13.43 -13.80 0.51
N ALA A 6 -12.12 -13.77 0.28
CA ALA A 6 -11.44 -14.82 -0.48
C ALA A 6 -11.38 -16.16 0.27
N LEU A 7 -11.20 -16.14 1.59
CA LEU A 7 -11.07 -17.34 2.42
C LEU A 7 -12.42 -17.92 2.85
N TRP A 8 -13.40 -17.07 3.17
CA TRP A 8 -14.65 -17.49 3.79
C TRP A 8 -15.91 -17.09 3.02
N GLY A 9 -15.78 -16.34 1.93
CA GLY A 9 -16.93 -15.86 1.15
C GLY A 9 -17.74 -14.77 1.85
N TYR A 10 -17.18 -14.12 2.87
CA TYR A 10 -17.89 -13.09 3.63
C TYR A 10 -18.00 -11.78 2.82
N LEU A 11 -19.17 -11.57 2.23
CA LEU A 11 -19.52 -10.33 1.57
C LEU A 11 -19.91 -9.29 2.63
N THR A 12 -19.09 -8.24 2.74
CA THR A 12 -19.28 -7.15 3.71
C THR A 12 -18.94 -5.81 3.06
N ASP A 13 -19.46 -4.73 3.61
CA ASP A 13 -19.05 -3.36 3.26
C ASP A 13 -17.53 -3.16 3.43
N LYS A 14 -16.91 -3.85 4.39
CA LYS A 14 -15.46 -3.82 4.61
C LYS A 14 -14.66 -4.52 3.51
N ALA A 15 -15.22 -5.51 2.83
CA ALA A 15 -14.60 -6.13 1.67
C ALA A 15 -14.57 -5.16 0.48
N ASP A 16 -15.61 -4.33 0.33
CA ASP A 16 -15.64 -3.24 -0.67
C ASP A 16 -14.61 -2.15 -0.34
N VAL A 17 -14.48 -1.76 0.93
CA VAL A 17 -13.44 -0.80 1.38
C VAL A 17 -12.04 -1.31 1.03
N TYR A 18 -11.75 -2.59 1.29
CA TYR A 18 -10.46 -3.18 0.92
C TYR A 18 -10.23 -3.13 -0.59
N SER A 19 -11.24 -3.47 -1.38
CA SER A 19 -11.15 -3.48 -2.84
C SER A 19 -10.97 -2.07 -3.41
N PHE A 20 -11.61 -1.06 -2.82
CA PHE A 20 -11.32 0.34 -3.09
C PHE A 20 -9.85 0.69 -2.83
N GLY A 21 -9.29 0.21 -1.72
CA GLY A 21 -7.86 0.38 -1.42
C GLY A 21 -6.94 -0.17 -2.51
N VAL A 22 -7.31 -1.28 -3.17
CA VAL A 22 -6.56 -1.83 -4.31
C VAL A 22 -6.59 -0.86 -5.48
N VAL A 23 -7.78 -0.40 -5.85
CA VAL A 23 -7.97 0.55 -6.97
C VAL A 23 -7.24 1.87 -6.71
N ALA A 24 -7.24 2.36 -5.46
CA ALA A 24 -6.50 3.56 -5.09
C ALA A 24 -4.98 3.38 -5.29
N LEU A 25 -4.42 2.22 -4.94
CA LEU A 25 -3.01 1.90 -5.22
C LEU A 25 -2.76 1.77 -6.74
N GLU A 26 -3.64 1.14 -7.50
CA GLU A 26 -3.48 1.04 -8.96
C GLU A 26 -3.50 2.42 -9.63
N LEU A 27 -4.31 3.35 -9.10
CA LEU A 27 -4.41 4.72 -9.60
C LEU A 27 -3.11 5.50 -9.38
N VAL A 28 -2.55 5.50 -8.16
CA VAL A 28 -1.30 6.22 -7.85
C VAL A 28 -0.07 5.57 -8.48
N THR A 29 -0.04 4.23 -8.55
CA THR A 29 1.12 3.49 -9.06
C THR A 29 1.12 3.31 -10.56
N ALA A 30 0.02 3.65 -11.23
CA ALA A 30 -0.15 3.41 -12.66
C ALA A 30 -0.12 1.95 -13.10
N LYS A 31 -0.04 1.02 -12.16
CA LYS A 31 0.20 -0.41 -12.39
C LYS A 31 -1.06 -1.18 -12.05
N SER A 32 -1.33 -2.23 -12.82
CA SER A 32 -2.38 -3.18 -12.46
C SER A 32 -1.85 -4.17 -11.44
N ASN A 33 -2.61 -4.40 -10.38
CA ASN A 33 -2.29 -5.38 -9.34
C ASN A 33 -2.20 -6.81 -9.90
N MET A 34 -3.01 -7.14 -10.93
CA MET A 34 -3.02 -8.45 -11.60
C MET A 34 -1.83 -8.68 -12.54
N LYS A 35 -1.23 -7.59 -13.06
CA LYS A 35 -0.07 -7.65 -13.97
C LYS A 35 1.23 -7.31 -13.28
N PHE A 36 1.20 -7.15 -11.95
CA PHE A 36 2.39 -6.86 -11.17
C PHE A 36 3.33 -8.08 -11.25
N HIS A 37 4.46 -7.89 -11.91
CA HIS A 37 5.34 -8.98 -12.30
C HIS A 37 6.36 -9.24 -11.17
N PRO A 38 6.56 -10.49 -10.72
CA PRO A 38 7.52 -10.84 -9.65
C PRO A 38 8.99 -10.55 -9.98
N SER A 39 9.28 -10.02 -11.17
CA SER A 39 10.61 -9.53 -11.55
C SER A 39 10.95 -8.19 -10.89
N GLU A 40 9.96 -7.48 -10.35
CA GLU A 40 10.15 -6.40 -9.38
C GLU A 40 10.14 -7.05 -7.98
N ASN A 41 11.02 -6.67 -7.06
CA ASN A 41 11.30 -7.31 -5.75
C ASN A 41 10.11 -7.37 -4.74
N TYR A 42 8.87 -7.33 -5.20
CA TYR A 42 7.65 -7.27 -4.41
C TYR A 42 6.66 -8.34 -4.91
N VAL A 43 5.80 -8.86 -4.03
CA VAL A 43 4.83 -9.90 -4.44
C VAL A 43 3.52 -9.27 -4.96
N CYS A 44 3.18 -8.06 -4.51
CA CYS A 44 2.05 -7.27 -5.02
C CYS A 44 2.22 -5.77 -4.72
N LEU A 45 1.31 -4.93 -5.25
CA LEU A 45 1.34 -3.48 -5.02
C LEU A 45 1.23 -3.11 -3.53
N LEU A 46 0.48 -3.89 -2.75
CA LEU A 46 0.37 -3.68 -1.31
C LEU A 46 1.71 -3.89 -0.62
N ASP A 47 2.45 -4.95 -0.95
CA ASP A 47 3.75 -5.22 -0.34
C ASP A 47 4.75 -4.10 -0.66
N TRP A 48 4.77 -3.61 -1.90
CA TRP A 48 5.58 -2.45 -2.27
C TRP A 48 5.18 -1.21 -1.46
N ALA A 49 3.88 -0.93 -1.34
CA ALA A 49 3.40 0.22 -0.58
C ALA A 49 3.78 0.16 0.91
N LEU A 50 3.74 -1.02 1.52
CA LEU A 50 4.16 -1.22 2.91
C LEU A 50 5.67 -1.04 3.10
N VAL A 51 6.48 -1.53 2.17
CA VAL A 51 7.94 -1.32 2.20
C VAL A 51 8.27 0.16 2.03
N SER A 52 7.66 0.85 1.08
CA SER A 52 7.83 2.29 0.87
C SER A 52 7.37 3.10 2.09
N GLN A 53 6.30 2.67 2.78
CA GLN A 53 5.88 3.29 4.04
C GLN A 53 6.94 3.13 5.14
N GLN A 54 7.51 1.92 5.30
CA GLN A 54 8.55 1.66 6.31
C GLN A 54 9.85 2.41 6.04
N LYS A 55 10.20 2.61 4.76
CA LYS A 55 11.34 3.44 4.35
C LYS A 55 11.09 4.94 4.56
N GLY A 56 9.83 5.35 4.72
CA GLY A 56 9.44 6.76 4.83
C GLY A 56 9.38 7.48 3.48
N ASP A 57 9.40 6.75 2.35
CA ASP A 57 9.35 7.33 1.00
C ASP A 57 8.16 6.76 0.21
N LEU A 58 6.97 7.32 0.48
CA LEU A 58 5.75 6.96 -0.26
C LEU A 58 5.72 7.51 -1.69
N MET A 59 6.56 8.51 -2.00
CA MET A 59 6.58 9.11 -3.34
C MET A 59 7.16 8.18 -4.39
N GLU A 60 7.96 7.19 -3.99
CA GLU A 60 8.44 6.10 -4.83
C GLU A 60 7.28 5.35 -5.55
N LEU A 61 6.11 5.28 -4.90
CA LEU A 61 4.93 4.61 -5.45
C LEU A 61 4.26 5.42 -6.56
N VAL A 62 4.48 6.73 -6.63
CA VAL A 62 3.77 7.59 -7.57
C VAL A 62 4.37 7.42 -8.96
N ALA A 63 3.51 7.11 -9.93
CA ALA A 63 3.97 6.82 -11.27
C ALA A 63 4.69 8.01 -11.93
N PRO A 64 5.88 7.79 -12.54
CA PRO A 64 6.62 8.86 -13.21
C PRO A 64 5.85 9.56 -14.32
N ARG A 65 4.88 8.87 -14.94
CA ARG A 65 4.03 9.42 -16.01
C ARG A 65 3.20 10.63 -15.59
N PHE A 66 2.99 10.84 -14.29
CA PHE A 66 2.29 12.01 -13.78
C PHE A 66 3.16 13.28 -13.80
N GLY A 67 4.47 13.14 -14.06
CA GLY A 67 5.38 14.27 -14.22
C GLY A 67 5.37 15.20 -13.01
N SER A 68 5.21 16.50 -13.25
CA SER A 68 5.03 17.53 -12.21
C SER A 68 3.58 18.00 -12.05
N GLU A 69 2.64 17.41 -12.78
CA GLU A 69 1.25 17.88 -12.92
C GLU A 69 0.30 17.25 -11.89
N PHE A 70 0.76 17.06 -10.65
CA PHE A 70 -0.09 16.54 -9.58
C PHE A 70 0.29 17.14 -8.23
N ASN A 71 -0.68 17.15 -7.32
CA ASN A 71 -0.47 17.58 -5.95
C ASN A 71 0.16 16.43 -5.15
N LYS A 72 1.39 16.64 -4.66
CA LYS A 72 2.16 15.61 -3.94
C LYS A 72 1.49 15.23 -2.63
N GLU A 73 0.93 16.20 -1.92
CA GLU A 73 0.25 16.01 -0.66
C GLU A 73 -1.02 15.16 -0.83
N GLU A 74 -1.78 15.38 -1.92
CA GLU A 74 -2.94 14.57 -2.27
C GLU A 74 -2.55 13.14 -2.67
N ALA A 75 -1.46 12.97 -3.42
CA ALA A 75 -0.95 11.64 -3.78
C ALA A 75 -0.52 10.84 -2.53
N ILE A 76 0.27 11.45 -1.64
CA ILE A 76 0.66 10.85 -0.36
C ILE A 76 -0.58 10.51 0.48
N ARG A 77 -1.56 11.42 0.53
CA ARG A 77 -2.82 11.20 1.24
C ARG A 77 -3.57 9.98 0.69
N MET A 78 -3.69 9.87 -0.64
CA MET A 78 -4.35 8.75 -1.30
C MET A 78 -3.64 7.43 -0.99
N ILE A 79 -2.31 7.41 -0.99
CA ILE A 79 -1.53 6.22 -0.59
C ILE A 79 -1.80 5.84 0.86
N LYS A 80 -1.76 6.79 1.81
CA LYS A 80 -2.04 6.51 3.22
C LYS A 80 -3.47 5.97 3.43
N ILE A 81 -4.45 6.53 2.73
CA ILE A 81 -5.83 6.03 2.75
C ILE A 81 -5.91 4.60 2.19
N ALA A 82 -5.23 4.33 1.08
CA ALA A 82 -5.22 3.00 0.48
C ALA A 82 -4.63 1.93 1.40
N LEU A 83 -3.59 2.29 2.16
CA LEU A 83 -2.98 1.44 3.19
C LEU A 83 -3.94 1.19 4.37
N LEU A 84 -4.68 2.21 4.83
CA LEU A 84 -5.72 2.05 5.87
C LEU A 84 -6.85 1.12 5.42
N CYS A 85 -7.30 1.25 4.18
CA CYS A 85 -8.31 0.39 3.58
C CYS A 85 -7.85 -1.08 3.50
N HIS A 86 -6.54 -1.32 3.42
CA HIS A 86 -5.92 -2.64 3.36
C HIS A 86 -5.61 -3.26 4.72
N ASN A 87 -6.12 -2.69 5.82
CA ASN A 87 -5.88 -3.28 7.14
C ASN A 87 -6.35 -4.76 7.17
N PRO A 88 -5.51 -5.70 7.66
CA PRO A 88 -5.87 -7.11 7.77
C PRO A 88 -7.15 -7.33 8.58
N SER A 89 -7.38 -6.51 9.61
CA SER A 89 -8.60 -6.51 10.40
C SER A 89 -9.69 -5.65 9.72
N PRO A 90 -10.83 -6.24 9.29
CA PRO A 90 -11.93 -5.49 8.69
C PRO A 90 -12.49 -4.39 9.61
N ALA A 91 -12.45 -4.62 10.92
CA ALA A 91 -12.91 -3.65 11.93
C ALA A 91 -12.04 -2.39 12.00
N LEU A 92 -10.77 -2.47 11.62
CA LEU A 92 -9.84 -1.33 11.61
C LEU A 92 -9.84 -0.56 10.30
N ARG A 93 -10.47 -1.10 9.25
CA ARG A 93 -10.64 -0.37 7.98
C ARG A 93 -11.62 0.79 8.20
N PRO A 94 -11.43 1.95 7.58
CA PRO A 94 -12.39 3.05 7.65
C PRO A 94 -13.75 2.67 7.02
N THR A 95 -14.78 3.47 7.25
CA THR A 95 -16.00 3.41 6.44
C THR A 95 -15.78 4.17 5.13
N MET A 96 -16.53 3.86 4.08
CA MET A 96 -16.43 4.61 2.81
C MET A 96 -16.75 6.10 2.97
N SER A 97 -17.66 6.46 3.88
CA SER A 97 -17.92 7.87 4.22
C SER A 97 -16.69 8.57 4.80
N THR A 98 -15.98 7.91 5.71
CA THR A 98 -14.73 8.42 6.28
C THR A 98 -13.62 8.52 5.23
N VAL A 99 -13.53 7.54 4.31
CA VAL A 99 -12.61 7.59 3.17
C VAL A 99 -12.84 8.85 2.32
N VAL A 100 -14.10 9.18 2.01
CA VAL A 100 -14.44 10.40 1.25
C VAL A 100 -14.01 11.66 2.01
N LEU A 101 -14.31 11.76 3.30
CA LEU A 101 -13.89 12.90 4.12
C LEU A 101 -12.38 13.06 4.18
N MET A 102 -11.64 11.94 4.23
CA MET A 102 -10.17 11.95 4.15
C MET A 102 -9.68 12.43 2.79
N LEU A 103 -10.25 11.93 1.68
CA LEU A 103 -9.88 12.37 0.32
C LEU A 103 -10.12 13.87 0.13
N GLU A 104 -11.26 14.38 0.57
CA GLU A 104 -11.62 15.80 0.54
C GLU A 104 -10.76 16.68 1.48
N GLY A 105 -9.88 16.08 2.29
CA GLY A 105 -9.04 16.80 3.26
C GLY A 105 -9.82 17.36 4.45
N ARG A 106 -11.07 16.91 4.66
CA ARG A 106 -11.94 17.32 5.78
C ARG A 106 -11.66 16.56 7.07
N THR A 107 -10.91 15.47 6.99
CA THR A 107 -10.52 14.65 8.15
C THR A 107 -9.07 14.18 8.01
N ALA A 108 -8.34 14.16 9.13
CA ALA A 108 -6.96 13.70 9.14
C ALA A 108 -6.87 12.19 8.87
N VAL A 109 -5.92 11.82 8.03
CA VAL A 109 -5.53 10.43 7.83
C VAL A 109 -4.62 10.06 9.01
N HIS A 110 -5.19 9.37 9.99
CA HIS A 110 -4.42 8.90 11.14
C HIS A 110 -3.38 7.91 10.64
N GLU A 111 -2.13 8.11 11.04
CA GLU A 111 -1.07 7.19 10.63
C GLU A 111 -1.39 5.81 11.17
N LEU A 112 -1.35 4.80 10.29
CA LEU A 112 -1.33 3.43 10.71
C LEU A 112 -0.15 3.28 11.66
N ILE A 113 -0.42 3.08 12.95
CA ILE A 113 0.56 2.46 13.83
C ILE A 113 0.66 1.02 13.31
N MET A 114 1.54 0.84 12.32
CA MET A 114 1.92 -0.45 11.80
C MET A 114 2.72 -1.15 12.89
N ASP A 115 2.02 -1.73 13.87
CA ASP A 115 2.65 -2.66 14.78
C ASP A 115 3.11 -3.86 13.91
N PRO A 116 4.43 -4.15 13.83
CA PRO A 116 4.94 -5.27 13.07
C PRO A 116 4.35 -6.62 13.51
N SER A 117 3.76 -6.69 14.71
CA SER A 117 3.06 -7.86 15.23
C SER A 117 1.67 -8.07 14.61
N ILE A 118 0.96 -7.01 14.18
CA ILE A 118 -0.39 -7.09 13.57
C ILE A 118 -0.33 -7.57 12.13
N TYR A 119 0.73 -7.20 11.39
CA TYR A 119 0.94 -7.64 10.01
C TYR A 119 1.61 -9.02 9.89
N GLY A 120 1.83 -9.71 11.01
CA GLY A 120 2.04 -11.15 11.03
C GLY A 120 3.00 -11.67 9.98
N HIS A 121 4.23 -11.16 9.98
CA HIS A 121 5.46 -11.95 9.79
C HIS A 121 6.65 -10.99 9.78
N LYS A 122 7.20 -10.71 10.97
CA LYS A 122 8.53 -10.11 11.10
C LYS A 122 9.55 -10.83 10.19
N LEU A 123 9.39 -12.14 9.97
CA LEU A 123 10.19 -12.94 9.04
C LEU A 123 9.93 -12.69 7.54
N ARG A 124 8.71 -12.32 7.13
CA ARG A 124 8.38 -12.01 5.72
C ARG A 124 8.82 -10.60 5.38
N PHE A 125 8.61 -9.66 6.30
CA PHE A 125 9.16 -8.31 6.19
C PHE A 125 10.69 -8.28 6.31
N GLU A 126 11.31 -9.06 7.21
CA GLU A 126 12.78 -9.22 7.26
C GLU A 126 13.31 -9.92 6.03
N ALA A 127 12.63 -10.94 5.48
CA ALA A 127 13.02 -11.56 4.22
C ALA A 127 12.96 -10.57 3.04
N LEU A 128 11.88 -9.79 2.94
CA LEU A 128 11.73 -8.73 1.94
C LEU A 128 12.78 -7.61 2.13
N ARG A 129 13.04 -7.20 3.37
CA ARG A 129 14.05 -6.18 3.72
C ARG A 129 15.48 -6.66 3.44
N ASN A 130 15.79 -7.91 3.78
CA ASN A 130 17.12 -8.49 3.58
C ASN A 130 17.39 -8.71 2.09
N GLN A 131 16.39 -9.12 1.30
CA GLN A 131 16.50 -9.12 -0.16
C GLN A 131 16.75 -7.71 -0.70
N PHE A 132 16.00 -6.71 -0.23
CA PHE A 132 16.21 -5.33 -0.67
C PHE A 132 17.65 -4.83 -0.38
N ASN A 133 18.17 -5.09 0.81
CA ASN A 133 19.51 -4.64 1.21
C ASN A 133 20.65 -5.36 0.46
N SER A 134 20.50 -6.65 0.11
CA SER A 134 21.53 -7.37 -0.66
C SER A 134 21.69 -6.83 -2.09
N PHE A 135 20.61 -6.33 -2.69
CA PHE A 135 20.66 -5.79 -4.06
C PHE A 135 21.22 -4.37 -4.14
N THR A 136 21.04 -3.54 -3.11
CA THR A 136 21.67 -2.20 -3.06
C THR A 136 23.19 -2.24 -2.96
N THR A 137 23.78 -3.32 -2.42
CA THR A 137 25.24 -3.51 -2.35
C THR A 137 25.86 -3.95 -3.68
N GLU A 138 25.12 -4.62 -4.56
CA GLU A 138 25.61 -5.04 -5.88
C GLU A 138 25.60 -3.89 -6.91
N SER A 139 24.68 -2.92 -6.78
CA SER A 139 24.63 -1.75 -7.67
C SER A 139 25.74 -0.71 -7.44
N THR A 140 26.54 -0.83 -6.38
CA THR A 140 27.67 0.08 -6.08
C THR A 140 29.04 -0.48 -6.45
N SER A 141 29.14 -1.71 -6.97
CA SER A 141 30.42 -2.34 -7.34
C SER A 141 30.70 -2.44 -8.84
N GLU A 142 29.83 -1.88 -9.69
CA GLU A 142 30.10 -1.72 -11.13
C GLU A 142 30.21 -0.24 -11.50
N CYS A 143 31.37 0.33 -11.18
CA CYS A 143 31.97 1.50 -11.84
C CYS A 143 33.49 1.35 -11.78
#